data_AF-A0A3M1UPC4-F1
#
_entry.id   AF-A0A3M1UPC4-F1
#
_cell.length_a   1.000
_cell.length_b   1.000
_cell.length_c   1.000
_cell.angle_alpha   90.00
_cell.angle_beta   90.00
_cell.angle_gamma   90.00
#
_symmetry.space_group_name_H-M   'P 1'
#
loop_
_entity.id
_entity.type
_entity.pdbx_description
1 polymer ?
#
loop_
_entity_poly.entity_id
_entity_poly.type
_entity_poly.pdbx_seq_one_letter_code
_entity_poly.pdbx_strand_id
1 'polypeptide(L)' 'MSTPRTPQALLRPALRRLTPYRVPDAGDAIKLDAMENPYGWPEAMRAAWLERLREVALNRYPDPGARRLVQGLRR' A
#
# COMPACT_ATOMS: atom_id res chain seq x y z
N MET A 1 -15.84 -36.70 8.59
CA MET A 1 -14.68 -36.03 7.95
C MET A 1 -15.22 -34.82 7.20
N SER A 2 -14.76 -33.60 7.49
CA SER A 2 -15.27 -32.38 6.87
C SER A 2 -14.63 -32.20 5.48
N THR A 3 -15.45 -32.06 4.44
CA THR A 3 -15.00 -31.84 3.05
C THR A 3 -14.26 -30.50 2.96
N PRO A 4 -13.06 -30.44 2.35
CA PRO A 4 -12.34 -29.17 2.21
C PRO A 4 -13.15 -28.22 1.31
N ARG A 5 -13.55 -27.07 1.85
CA ARG A 5 -14.15 -25.99 1.04
C ARG A 5 -13.08 -25.38 0.17
N THR A 6 -13.32 -25.32 -1.14
CA THR A 6 -12.46 -24.59 -2.06
C THR A 6 -12.60 -23.07 -1.83
N PRO A 7 -11.55 -22.25 -2.04
CA PRO A 7 -11.63 -20.81 -1.89
C PRO A 7 -12.80 -20.17 -2.67
N GLN A 8 -13.13 -20.71 -3.85
CA GLN A 8 -14.24 -20.25 -4.69
C GLN A 8 -15.60 -20.41 -4.01
N ALA A 9 -15.78 -21.44 -3.18
CA ALA A 9 -17.01 -21.67 -2.41
C ALA A 9 -17.23 -20.61 -1.33
N LEU A 10 -16.19 -19.89 -0.91
CA LEU A 10 -16.26 -18.80 0.07
C LEU A 10 -16.56 -17.44 -0.58
N LEU A 11 -16.38 -17.31 -1.90
CA LEU A 11 -16.57 -16.05 -2.61
C LEU A 11 -18.04 -15.79 -2.93
N ARG A 12 -18.48 -14.55 -2.68
CA ARG A 12 -19.76 -14.02 -3.18
C ARG A 12 -19.80 -14.14 -4.72
N PRO A 13 -20.95 -14.48 -5.34
CA PRO A 13 -21.04 -14.67 -6.79
C PRO A 13 -20.51 -13.52 -7.64
N ALA A 14 -20.73 -12.27 -7.20
CA ALA A 14 -20.22 -11.08 -7.90
C ALA A 14 -18.68 -11.03 -7.94
N LEU A 15 -17.99 -11.48 -6.89
CA LEU A 15 -16.53 -11.49 -6.82
C LEU A 15 -15.91 -12.54 -7.76
N ARG A 16 -16.62 -13.65 -8.01
CA ARG A 16 -16.15 -14.71 -8.93
C ARG A 16 -16.00 -14.24 -10.37
N ARG A 17 -16.68 -13.16 -10.73
CA ARG A 17 -16.62 -12.54 -12.07
C ARG A 17 -15.56 -11.46 -12.19
N LEU A 18 -14.96 -11.03 -11.08
CA LEU A 18 -13.92 -10.01 -11.10
C LEU A 18 -12.58 -10.65 -11.45
N THR A 19 -11.82 -9.97 -12.28
CA THR A 19 -10.41 -10.30 -12.49
C THR A 19 -9.58 -9.47 -11.50
N PRO A 20 -8.70 -10.09 -10.70
CA PRO A 20 -7.78 -9.34 -9.84
C PRO A 20 -6.94 -8.36 -10.66
N TYR A 21 -6.68 -7.17 -10.10
CA TYR A 21 -5.72 -6.25 -10.70
C TYR A 21 -4.35 -6.93 -10.78
N ARG A 22 -3.76 -6.99 -11.97
CA ARG A 22 -2.46 -7.63 -12.19
C ARG A 22 -1.36 -6.58 -12.07
N VAL A 23 -0.39 -6.84 -11.19
CA VAL A 23 0.89 -6.13 -11.19
C VAL A 23 1.91 -7.09 -11.79
N PRO A 24 2.36 -6.88 -13.03
CA PRO A 24 3.36 -7.74 -13.64
C PRO A 24 4.73 -7.55 -12.97
N ASP A 25 5.47 -8.64 -12.86
CA ASP A 25 6.89 -8.59 -12.53
C ASP A 25 7.66 -8.09 -13.75
N ALA A 26 8.46 -7.04 -13.57
CA ALA A 26 9.25 -6.45 -14.65
C ALA A 26 10.53 -7.24 -14.94
N GLY A 27 10.99 -8.10 -14.02
CA GLY A 27 12.25 -8.83 -14.14
C GLY A 27 13.42 -7.86 -14.41
N ASP A 28 14.20 -8.15 -15.45
CA ASP A 28 15.35 -7.33 -15.88
C ASP A 28 14.96 -6.18 -16.84
N ALA A 29 13.67 -5.98 -17.11
CA ALA A 29 13.20 -4.91 -18.01
C ALA A 29 13.13 -3.54 -17.32
N ILE A 30 13.24 -2.48 -18.11
CA ILE A 30 12.94 -1.12 -17.64
C ILE A 30 11.41 -0.96 -17.54
N LYS A 31 10.92 -0.77 -16.32
CA LYS A 31 9.49 -0.60 -16.02
C LYS A 31 9.00 0.81 -16.36
N LEU A 32 8.07 0.93 -17.31
CA LEU A 32 7.48 2.19 -17.77
C LEU A 32 5.94 2.11 -17.95
N ASP A 33 5.31 1.11 -17.33
CA ASP A 33 3.89 0.77 -17.52
C ASP A 33 2.97 1.23 -16.38
N ALA A 34 3.53 1.84 -15.34
CA ALA A 34 2.81 2.34 -14.18
C ALA A 34 2.91 3.87 -14.05
N MET A 35 1.90 4.49 -13.44
CA MET A 35 1.86 5.93 -13.17
C MET A 35 2.67 6.28 -11.91
N GLU A 36 3.94 5.89 -11.88
CA GLU A 36 4.86 6.05 -10.76
C GLU A 36 5.84 7.20 -11.02
N ASN A 37 6.33 7.84 -9.94
CA ASN A 37 7.44 8.78 -10.05
C ASN A 37 8.77 7.99 -10.08
N PRO A 38 9.58 8.07 -11.17
CA PRO A 38 10.81 7.30 -11.28
C PRO A 38 11.96 7.86 -10.43
N TYR A 39 11.82 9.08 -9.89
CA TYR A 39 12.91 9.76 -9.19
C TYR A 39 12.94 9.38 -7.71
N GLY A 40 14.09 8.86 -7.28
CA GLY A 40 14.38 8.65 -5.86
C GLY A 40 14.44 9.96 -5.08
N TRP A 41 14.18 9.89 -3.77
CA TRP A 41 14.29 11.06 -2.90
C TRP A 41 15.76 11.46 -2.67
N PRO A 42 16.04 12.77 -2.52
CA PRO A 42 17.34 13.25 -2.06
C PRO A 42 17.71 12.64 -0.70
N GLU A 43 19.00 12.41 -0.46
CA GLU A 43 19.45 11.70 0.73
C GLU A 43 19.06 12.41 2.03
N ALA A 44 19.17 13.74 2.07
CA ALA A 44 18.74 14.54 3.22
C ALA A 44 17.24 14.35 3.56
N MET A 45 16.40 14.18 2.54
CA MET A 45 14.96 13.94 2.72
C MET A 45 14.71 12.53 3.27
N ARG A 46 15.43 11.52 2.75
CA ARG A 46 15.35 10.14 3.22
C ARG A 46 15.78 10.03 4.69
N ALA A 47 16.89 10.66 5.07
CA ALA A 47 17.39 10.68 6.43
C ALA A 47 16.39 11.35 7.39
N ALA A 48 15.89 12.55 7.04
CA ALA A 48 14.90 13.25 7.86
C ALA A 48 13.60 12.44 8.03
N TRP A 49 13.17 11.75 6.98
CA TRP A 49 11.99 10.87 7.04
C TRP A 49 12.23 9.67 7.97
N LEU A 50 13.40 9.04 7.90
CA LEU A 50 13.74 7.87 8.72
C LEU A 50 13.82 8.24 10.20
N GLU A 51 14.45 9.37 10.54
CA GLU A 51 14.48 9.87 11.91
C GLU A 51 13.07 10.11 12.45
N ARG A 52 12.18 10.68 11.62
CA ARG A 52 10.78 10.87 12.01
C ARG A 52 10.04 9.55 12.25
N LEU A 53 10.31 8.54 11.43
CA LEU A 53 9.70 7.23 11.57
C LEU A 53 10.13 6.49 12.84
N ARG A 54 11.37 6.67 13.28
CA ARG A 54 11.89 6.04 14.51
C ARG A 54 11.12 6.44 15.76
N GLU A 55 10.47 7.61 15.74
CA GLU A 55 9.68 8.13 16.86
C GLU A 55 8.22 7.61 16.87
N VAL A 56 7.77 6.88 15.85
CA VAL A 56 6.37 6.47 15.74
C VAL A 56 6.03 5.36 16.74
N ALA A 57 5.03 5.59 17.58
CA ALA A 57 4.52 4.61 18.53
C ALA A 57 3.67 3.53 17.85
N LEU A 58 4.31 2.46 17.36
CA LEU A 58 3.65 1.35 16.64
C LEU A 58 2.68 0.53 17.51
N ASN A 59 2.80 0.62 18.83
CA ASN A 59 1.94 -0.08 19.80
C ASN A 59 0.67 0.72 20.17
N ARG A 60 0.38 1.82 19.47
CA ARG A 60 -0.80 2.67 19.70
C ARG A 60 -1.53 2.91 18.38
N TYR A 61 -2.85 3.04 18.45
CA TYR A 61 -3.61 3.52 17.30
C TYR A 61 -3.22 4.97 16.98
N PRO A 62 -3.10 5.33 15.68
CA PRO A 62 -2.86 6.70 15.27
C PRO A 62 -4.10 7.58 15.54
N ASP A 63 -3.97 8.90 15.33
CA ASP A 63 -5.13 9.81 15.36
C ASP A 63 -6.18 9.36 14.33
N PRO A 64 -7.38 8.92 14.75
CA PRO A 64 -8.35 8.29 13.86
C PRO A 64 -8.88 9.23 12.76
N GLY A 65 -8.77 10.54 12.96
CA GLY A 65 -9.16 11.55 11.97
C GLY A 65 -8.01 12.13 11.15
N ALA A 66 -6.76 11.70 11.40
CA ALA A 66 -5.55 12.26 10.77
C ALA A 66 -5.55 13.81 10.74
N ARG A 67 -5.99 14.47 11.81
CA ARG A 67 -6.36 15.90 11.82
C ARG A 67 -5.22 16.79 11.37
N ARG A 68 -4.00 16.51 11.85
CA ARG A 68 -2.78 17.26 11.47
C ARG A 68 -2.46 17.12 9.99
N LEU A 69 -2.61 15.92 9.42
CA LEU A 69 -2.37 15.67 7.99
C LEU A 69 -3.40 16.42 7.14
N VAL A 70 -4.68 16.31 7.47
CA VAL A 70 -5.76 16.99 6.74
C VAL A 70 -5.59 18.50 6.77
N GLN A 71 -5.24 19.08 7.92
CA GLN A 71 -4.94 20.51 8.03
C GLN A 71 -3.73 20.91 7.17
N GLY A 72 -2.70 20.07 7.07
CA GLY A 72 -1.53 20.33 6.24
C GLY A 72 -1.83 20.34 4.74
N LEU A 73 -2.68 19.42 4.28
CA LEU A 73 -3.06 19.30 2.85
C LEU A 73 -4.05 20.39 2.38
N ARG A 74 -4.73 21.07 3.31
CA ARG A 74 -5.69 22.15 3.01
C ARG A 74 -5.04 23.52 2.84
N ARG A 75 -3.77 23.65 3.21
CA ARG A 75 -3.00 24.88 3.05
C ARG A 75 -2.42 24.93 1.64
#